data_AF-A0A2V7GQ77-F1
#
_entry.id   AF-A0A2V7GQ77-F1
#
_cell.length_a   1.000
_cell.length_b   1.000
_cell.length_c   1.000
_cell.angle_alpha   90.00
_cell.angle_beta   90.00
_cell.angle_gamma   90.00
#
_symmetry.space_group_name_H-M   'P 1'
#
loop_
_entity.id
_entity.type
_entity.pdbx_description
1 polymer ?
#
loop_
_entity_poly.entity_id
_entity_poly.type
_entity_poly.pdbx_seq_one_letter_code
_entity_poly.pdbx_strand_id
1 'polypeptide(L)' 'MRANLAGEIRTAIATAPCTLRALARASNVSHTVLVQIRRGTFLATPVVARKLADALEQWGAACQRSATRLRKAARQVRKP' A
#
# COMPACT_ATOMS: atom_id res chain seq x y z
N MET A 1 -17.81 -13.74 -13.56
CA MET A 1 -17.42 -13.43 -12.16
C MET A 1 -17.13 -11.94 -12.07
N ARG A 2 -18.07 -11.10 -11.60
CA ARG A 2 -17.82 -9.66 -11.43
C ARG A 2 -16.89 -9.51 -10.22
N ALA A 3 -15.61 -9.23 -10.46
CA ALA A 3 -14.65 -8.99 -9.39
C ALA A 3 -15.19 -7.89 -8.47
N ASN A 4 -15.32 -8.18 -7.18
CA ASN A 4 -15.80 -7.22 -6.19
C ASN A 4 -14.66 -6.23 -5.89
N LEU A 5 -14.52 -5.20 -6.72
CA LEU A 5 -13.49 -4.16 -6.60
C LEU A 5 -13.41 -3.58 -5.18
N ALA A 6 -14.56 -3.39 -4.54
CA ALA A 6 -14.63 -2.93 -3.15
C ALA A 6 -14.11 -3.96 -2.15
N GLY A 7 -14.26 -5.26 -2.44
CA GLY A 7 -13.63 -6.35 -1.69
C GLY A 7 -12.11 -6.29 -1.78
N GLU A 8 -11.56 -6.22 -2.99
CA GLU A 8 -10.10 -6.16 -3.20
C GLU A 8 -9.46 -4.92 -2.56
N ILE A 9 -10.10 -3.75 -2.69
CA ILE A 9 -9.60 -2.53 -2.02
C ILE A 9 -9.64 -2.68 -0.51
N ARG A 10 -10.69 -3.30 0.06
CA ARG A 10 -10.75 -3.55 1.51
C ARG A 10 -9.66 -4.50 1.97
N THR A 11 -9.41 -5.57 1.21
CA THR A 11 -8.31 -6.51 1.49
C THR A 11 -6.97 -5.78 1.44
N ALA A 12 -6.70 -5.00 0.40
CA ALA A 12 -5.47 -4.23 0.26
C ALA A 12 -5.27 -3.23 1.41
N ILE A 13 -6.34 -2.54 1.84
CA ILE A 13 -6.30 -1.64 2.99
C ILE A 13 -5.99 -2.40 4.29
N ALA A 14 -6.52 -3.61 4.45
CA ALA A 14 -6.34 -4.42 5.65
C ALA A 14 -4.95 -5.07 5.74
N THR A 15 -4.37 -5.45 4.61
CA THR A 15 -3.06 -6.13 4.56
C THR A 15 -1.88 -5.16 4.42
N ALA A 16 -2.13 -3.88 4.13
CA ALA A 16 -1.07 -2.88 4.03
C ALA A 16 -0.29 -2.77 5.37
N PRO A 17 1.05 -2.84 5.36
CA PRO A 17 1.87 -2.80 6.58
C PRO A 17 2.01 -1.39 7.18
N CYS A 18 1.08 -0.48 6.88
CA CYS A 18 1.14 0.92 7.26
C CYS A 18 -0.21 1.41 7.80
N THR A 19 -0.21 2.58 8.43
CA THR A 19 -1.46 3.19 8.89
C THR A 19 -2.32 3.66 7.71
N LEU A 20 -3.64 3.65 7.88
CA LEU A 20 -4.58 4.16 6.87
C LEU A 20 -4.28 5.61 6.48
N ARG A 21 -3.81 6.43 7.42
CA ARG A 21 -3.37 7.82 7.17
C ARG A 21 -2.13 7.88 6.28
N ALA A 22 -1.16 6.99 6.49
CA ALA A 22 0.01 6.91 5.62
C ALA A 22 -0.39 6.49 4.20
N LEU A 23 -1.29 5.50 4.08
CA LEU A 23 -1.80 5.02 2.79
C LEU A 23 -2.56 6.12 2.04
N ALA A 24 -3.42 6.87 2.75
CA ALA A 24 -4.12 8.04 2.20
C ALA A 24 -3.15 9.07 1.59
N ARG A 25 -2.08 9.42 2.33
CA ARG A 25 -1.08 10.38 1.85
C ARG A 25 -0.31 9.85 0.65
N ALA A 26 0.15 8.60 0.70
CA ALA A 26 0.94 8.00 -0.39
C ALA A 26 0.13 7.85 -1.68
N SER A 27 -1.14 7.47 -1.57
CA SER A 27 -2.03 7.29 -2.73
C SER A 27 -2.69 8.59 -3.21
N ASN A 28 -2.51 9.71 -2.50
CA ASN A 28 -3.25 10.95 -2.74
C ASN A 28 -4.77 10.71 -2.85
N VAL A 29 -5.29 9.94 -1.88
CA VAL A 29 -6.72 9.67 -1.68
C VAL A 29 -7.08 10.17 -0.29
N SER A 30 -8.21 10.86 -0.18
CA SER A 30 -8.67 11.37 1.12
C SER A 30 -8.80 10.24 2.15
N HIS A 31 -8.30 10.48 3.35
CA HIS A 31 -8.43 9.55 4.47
C HIS A 31 -9.89 9.19 4.74
N THR A 32 -10.81 10.15 4.62
CA THR A 32 -12.25 9.92 4.80
C THR A 32 -12.80 8.93 3.78
N VAL A 33 -12.38 9.04 2.52
CA VAL A 33 -12.80 8.11 1.44
C VAL A 33 -12.33 6.70 1.76
N LEU A 34 -11.07 6.53 2.18
CA LEU A 34 -10.56 5.21 2.54
C LEU A 34 -11.26 4.62 3.78
N VAL A 35 -11.62 5.45 4.77
CA VAL A 35 -12.42 5.02 5.92
C VAL A 35 -13.80 4.52 5.49
N GLN A 36 -14.48 5.25 4.60
CA GLN A 36 -15.81 4.87 4.12
C GLN A 36 -15.77 3.59 3.27
N ILE A 37 -14.75 3.44 2.40
CA ILE A 37 -14.55 2.19 1.63
C ILE A 37 -14.29 1.02 2.58
N ARG A 38 -13.45 1.21 3.61
CA ARG A 38 -13.19 0.19 4.63
C ARG A 38 -14.46 -0.25 5.36
N ARG A 39 -15.35 0.70 5.66
CA ARG A 39 -16.66 0.46 6.29
C ARG A 39 -17.72 -0.09 5.34
N GLY A 40 -17.45 -0.14 4.03
CA GLY A 40 -18.42 -0.57 3.02
C GLY A 40 -19.51 0.46 2.72
N THR A 41 -19.34 1.71 3.14
CA THR A 41 -20.36 2.78 2.98
C THR A 41 -20.12 3.64 1.74
N PHE A 42 -19.05 3.39 0.97
CA PHE A 42 -18.72 4.14 -0.24
C PHE A 42 -18.37 3.20 -1.39
N LEU A 43 -18.82 3.55 -2.60
CA LEU A 43 -18.55 2.80 -3.83
C LEU A 43 -17.08 2.95 -4.23
N ALA A 44 -16.37 1.84 -4.24
CA ALA A 44 -14.97 1.82 -4.64
C ALA A 44 -14.87 2.05 -6.16
N THR A 45 -14.02 3.00 -6.57
CA THR A 45 -13.87 3.36 -8.00
C THR A 45 -12.55 2.82 -8.56
N PRO A 46 -12.49 2.56 -9.89
CA PRO A 46 -11.24 2.14 -10.55
C PRO A 46 -10.09 3.13 -10.35
N VAL A 47 -10.41 4.43 -10.25
CA VAL A 47 -9.42 5.49 -10.00
C VAL A 47 -8.79 5.33 -8.61
N VAL A 48 -9.60 5.07 -7.57
CA VAL A 48 -9.08 4.82 -6.22
C VAL A 48 -8.26 3.53 -6.18
N ALA A 49 -8.71 2.47 -6.87
CA ALA A 49 -7.98 1.22 -6.98
C ALA A 49 -6.57 1.43 -7.57
N ARG A 50 -6.49 2.15 -8.69
CA ARG A 50 -5.22 2.48 -9.35
C ARG A 50 -4.29 3.28 -8.46
N LYS A 51 -4.80 4.34 -7.83
CA LYS A 51 -4.01 5.17 -6.91
C LYS A 51 -3.44 4.38 -5.73
N LEU A 52 -4.23 3.45 -5.18
CA LEU A 52 -3.77 2.58 -4.10
C LEU A 52 -2.73 1.58 -4.58
N ALA A 53 -2.93 0.97 -5.75
CA ALA A 53 -1.95 0.06 -6.37
C ALA A 53 -0.61 0.77 -6.60
N ASP A 54 -0.62 1.94 -7.26
CA ASP A 54 0.59 2.72 -7.55
C ASP A 54 1.37 3.05 -6.25
N ALA A 55 0.67 3.43 -5.18
CA ALA A 55 1.29 3.72 -3.89
C ALA A 55 1.91 2.48 -3.23
N LEU A 56 1.21 1.35 -3.25
CA LEU A 56 1.70 0.09 -2.70
C LEU A 56 2.93 -0.42 -3.47
N GLU A 57 2.92 -0.32 -4.80
CA GLU A 57 4.06 -0.68 -5.65
C GLU A 57 5.29 0.19 -5.37
N GLN A 58 5.09 1.51 -5.25
CA GLN A 58 6.17 2.44 -4.91
C GLN A 58 6.81 2.12 -3.55
N TRP A 59 5.99 1.78 -2.55
CA TRP A 59 6.49 1.32 -1.26
C TRP A 59 7.21 -0.02 -1.34
N GLY A 60 6.64 -1.00 -2.05
CA GLY A 60 7.29 -2.28 -2.28
C GLY A 60 8.69 -2.11 -2.88
N ALA A 61 8.81 -1.26 -3.90
CA ALA A 61 10.08 -0.93 -4.52
C ALA A 61 11.05 -0.21 -3.56
N ALA A 62 10.57 0.72 -2.74
CA ALA A 62 11.39 1.41 -1.75
C ALA A 62 11.91 0.47 -0.65
N CYS A 63 11.05 -0.40 -0.12
CA CYS A 63 11.40 -1.44 0.83
C CYS A 63 12.43 -2.41 0.24
N GLN A 64 12.23 -2.86 -0.99
CA GLN A 64 13.16 -3.77 -1.66
C GLN A 64 14.53 -3.14 -1.90
N ARG A 65 14.59 -1.86 -2.32
CA ARG A 65 15.86 -1.12 -2.44
C ARG A 65 16.58 -1.01 -1.10
N SER A 66 15.84 -0.70 -0.04
CA SER A 66 16.39 -0.57 1.32
C SER A 66 16.93 -1.91 1.83
N ALA A 67 16.18 -3.00 1.66
CA ALA A 67 16.62 -4.34 2.01
C ALA A 67 17.89 -4.75 1.26
N THR A 68 17.99 -4.45 -0.04
CA THR A 68 19.19 -4.72 -0.84
C THR A 68 20.41 -3.94 -0.32
N ARG A 69 20.23 -2.65 0.03
CA ARG A 69 21.30 -1.83 0.61
C ARG A 69 21.77 -2.39 1.95
N LEU A 70 20.84 -2.77 2.82
CA LEU A 70 21.16 -3.40 4.11
C LEU A 70 21.93 -4.72 3.93
N ARG A 71 21.49 -5.61 3.02
CA ARG A 71 22.19 -6.86 2.71
C ARG A 71 23.58 -6.63 2.10
N LYS A 72 23.76 -5.55 1.32
CA LYS A 72 25.07 -5.17 0.78
C LYS A 72 25.98 -4.68 1.91
N ALA A 73 25.51 -3.75 2.73
CA ALA A 73 26.25 -3.24 3.87
C ALA A 73 26.64 -4.36 4.86
N ALA A 74 25.71 -5.25 5.20
CA ALA A 74 25.97 -6.39 6.07
C ALA A 74 27.05 -7.35 5.53
N ARG A 75 27.20 -7.47 4.20
CA ARG A 75 28.30 -8.26 3.59
C ARG A 75 29.64 -7.53 3.62
N GLN A 76 29.63 -6.20 3.61
CA GLN A 76 30.83 -5.37 3.65
C GLN A 76 31.36 -5.19 5.07
N VAL A 77 30.48 -5.26 6.08
CA VAL A 77 30.86 -5.48 7.47
C VAL A 77 31.34 -6.93 7.58
N ARG A 78 32.56 -7.18 7.13
CA ARG A 78 33.22 -8.48 7.25
C ARG A 78 33.21 -8.86 8.74
N LYS A 79 32.79 -10.10 9.01
CA LYS A 79 32.99 -10.80 10.30
C LYS A 79 34.42 -10.55 10.82
N PRO A 80 34.64 -10.53 12.15
CA PRO A 80 35.99 -10.54 12.71
C PRO A 80 36.87 -11.61 12.06
#